data_AF-A0A1H8PBB9-F1
#
_entry.id   AF-A0A1H8PBB9-F1
#
_cell.length_a   1.000
_cell.length_b   1.000
_cell.length_c   1.000
_cell.angle_alpha   90.00
_cell.angle_beta   90.00
_cell.angle_gamma   90.00
#
_symmetry.space_group_name_H-M   'P 1'
#
loop_
_entity.id
_entity.type
_entity.pdbx_description
1 polymer ?
#
loop_
_entity_poly.entity_id
_entity_poly.type
_entity_poly.pdbx_seq_one_letter_code
_entity_poly.pdbx_strand_id
1 'polypeptide(L)'
;MDLFILYLKYYIIPLLLISTVLSTLVLLSKRIYYEYNKPYRQAVTNKAEIFLTEMILSKPNEETINKKLLQFKKEIPLHKSWCKELVINDMIRFKHSLKGKASEPILFFYQALNLNKYSARLIRDFRSYNKCEGFYHFQALDYKKGNSIIKPYLKHPNIVIRSNANMAFLSLSENYMESFKELPSTISHLYTIKIMDLLHEKKFPIPKNIDQWIETNNNSITKLGLKIMVFYNYRNKASEIIALIQNEDDSLKKEAIIAIRELFLTEAKEDLIVLFNKVSIEIQLEILDTLKVIGDEAVVSFLENEIQIQSDKDLKLKAVDCLNEINKTVLDTVAAKDYDTMKMTKHVREIYL
;
A
#
# COMPACT_ATOMS: atom_id res chain seq x y z
N MET A 1 -47.80 30.48 8.68
CA MET A 1 -46.98 30.19 7.48
C MET A 1 -46.34 31.45 6.90
N ASP A 2 -47.06 32.57 6.87
CA ASP A 2 -46.59 33.80 6.20
C ASP A 2 -45.35 34.44 6.84
N LEU A 3 -45.23 34.38 8.16
CA LEU A 3 -44.06 34.93 8.88
C LEU A 3 -42.76 34.18 8.54
N PHE A 4 -42.86 32.86 8.36
CA PHE A 4 -41.73 32.02 7.93
C PHE A 4 -41.33 32.31 6.48
N ILE A 5 -42.32 32.49 5.60
CA ILE A 5 -42.09 32.86 4.19
C ILE A 5 -41.44 34.26 4.11
N LEU A 6 -41.88 35.21 4.93
CA LEU A 6 -41.25 36.52 5.06
C LEU A 6 -39.80 36.40 5.52
N TYR A 7 -39.54 35.63 6.57
CA TYR A 7 -38.19 35.48 7.11
C TYR A 7 -37.23 34.82 6.11
N LEU A 8 -37.72 33.78 5.41
CA LEU A 8 -36.99 33.10 4.36
C LEU A 8 -36.64 34.05 3.21
N LYS A 9 -37.63 34.84 2.74
CA LYS A 9 -37.47 35.74 1.60
C LYS A 9 -36.55 36.93 1.90
N TYR A 10 -36.69 37.55 3.07
CA TYR A 10 -36.00 38.81 3.36
C TYR A 10 -34.67 38.65 4.09
N TYR A 11 -34.42 37.53 4.77
CA TYR A 11 -33.18 37.34 5.54
C TYR A 11 -32.35 36.14 5.07
N ILE A 12 -32.97 34.96 4.93
CA ILE A 12 -32.21 33.74 4.63
C ILE A 12 -31.68 33.75 3.19
N ILE A 13 -32.53 34.03 2.20
CA ILE A 13 -32.12 34.05 0.78
C ILE A 13 -31.03 35.11 0.52
N PRO A 14 -31.16 36.36 0.98
CA PRO A 14 -30.10 37.37 0.79
C PRO A 14 -28.79 37.00 1.52
N LEU A 15 -28.86 36.42 2.72
CA LEU A 15 -27.66 35.97 3.45
C LEU A 15 -26.91 34.88 2.68
N LEU A 16 -27.62 33.89 2.14
CA LEU A 16 -27.03 32.83 1.31
C LEU A 16 -26.42 33.40 0.01
N LEU A 17 -27.09 34.37 -0.63
CA LEU A 17 -26.56 35.04 -1.81
C LEU A 17 -25.28 35.83 -1.48
N ILE A 18 -25.25 36.58 -0.39
CA ILE A 18 -24.06 37.31 0.04
C ILE A 18 -22.92 36.35 0.39
N SER A 19 -23.21 35.26 1.10
CA SER A 19 -22.21 34.25 1.45
C SER A 19 -21.61 33.55 0.23
N THR A 20 -22.44 33.24 -0.77
CA THR A 20 -21.95 32.63 -2.03
C THR A 20 -21.10 33.62 -2.82
N VAL A 21 -21.53 34.88 -2.95
CA VAL A 21 -20.73 35.95 -3.59
C VAL A 21 -19.40 36.19 -2.86
N LEU A 22 -19.40 36.21 -1.53
CA LEU A 22 -18.16 36.36 -0.76
C LEU A 22 -17.21 35.17 -0.98
N SER A 23 -17.75 33.95 -0.99
CA SER A 23 -16.96 32.74 -1.24
C SER A 23 -16.35 32.73 -2.64
N THR A 24 -17.10 33.13 -3.67
CA THR A 24 -16.56 33.23 -5.03
C THR A 24 -15.49 34.30 -5.13
N LEU A 25 -15.67 35.47 -4.51
CA LEU A 25 -14.65 36.52 -4.45
C LEU A 25 -13.37 36.06 -3.75
N VAL A 26 -13.47 35.31 -2.66
CA VAL A 26 -12.31 34.74 -1.96
C VAL A 26 -11.57 33.74 -2.85
N LEU A 27 -12.28 32.87 -3.56
CA LEU A 27 -11.68 31.89 -4.47
C LEU A 27 -11.01 32.58 -5.67
N LEU A 28 -11.65 33.58 -6.27
CA LEU A 28 -11.08 34.37 -7.36
C LEU A 28 -9.83 35.12 -6.90
N SER A 29 -9.87 35.76 -5.74
CA SER A 29 -8.71 36.46 -5.17
C SER A 29 -7.53 35.52 -4.94
N LYS A 30 -7.79 34.31 -4.40
CA LYS A 30 -6.76 33.27 -4.24
C LYS A 30 -6.19 32.82 -5.60
N ARG A 31 -7.04 32.65 -6.61
CA ARG A 31 -6.62 32.25 -7.96
C ARG A 31 -5.78 33.33 -8.64
N ILE A 32 -6.18 34.59 -8.56
CA ILE A 32 -5.43 35.72 -9.13
C ILE A 32 -4.08 35.86 -8.43
N TYR A 33 -4.05 35.80 -7.10
CA TYR A 33 -2.80 35.82 -6.34
C TYR A 33 -1.88 34.64 -6.72
N TYR A 34 -2.45 33.46 -6.95
CA TYR A 34 -1.70 32.29 -7.39
C TYR A 34 -1.09 32.49 -8.78
N GLU A 35 -1.89 32.91 -9.78
CA GLU A 35 -1.41 33.14 -11.15
C GLU A 35 -0.37 34.26 -11.22
N TYR A 36 -0.54 35.34 -10.45
CA TYR A 36 0.43 36.43 -10.40
C TYR A 36 1.80 35.99 -9.84
N ASN A 37 1.80 35.12 -8.82
CA ASN A 37 3.03 34.63 -8.21
C ASN A 37 3.64 33.41 -8.93
N LYS A 38 2.90 32.80 -9.86
CA LYS A 38 3.33 31.62 -10.64
C LYS A 38 4.68 31.81 -11.35
N PRO A 39 4.94 32.89 -12.13
CA PRO A 39 6.22 33.05 -12.80
C PRO A 39 7.38 33.19 -11.81
N TYR A 40 7.16 33.89 -10.69
CA TYR A 40 8.16 34.02 -9.64
C TYR A 40 8.47 32.67 -8.97
N ARG A 41 7.44 31.88 -8.65
CA ARG A 41 7.63 30.53 -8.10
C ARG A 41 8.37 29.62 -9.08
N GLN A 42 8.04 29.69 -10.37
CA GLN A 42 8.72 28.91 -11.41
C GLN A 42 10.18 29.31 -11.55
N ALA A 43 10.51 30.60 -11.48
CA ALA A 43 11.90 31.05 -11.46
C ALA A 43 12.67 30.51 -10.24
N VAL A 44 12.04 30.45 -9.07
CA VAL A 44 12.62 29.83 -7.87
C VAL A 44 12.79 28.31 -8.03
N THR A 45 11.83 27.62 -8.64
CA THR A 45 11.95 26.20 -9.00
C THR A 45 13.15 25.95 -9.90
N ASN A 46 13.26 26.69 -11.02
CA ASN A 46 14.39 26.52 -11.94
C ASN A 46 15.73 26.71 -11.24
N LYS A 47 15.85 27.70 -10.33
CA LYS A 47 17.07 27.90 -9.53
C LYS A 47 17.35 26.75 -8.58
N ALA A 48 16.31 26.21 -7.92
CA ALA A 48 16.45 25.05 -7.05
C ALA A 48 16.90 23.82 -7.82
N GLU A 49 16.31 23.55 -8.98
CA GLU A 49 16.65 22.42 -9.85
C GLU A 49 18.07 22.55 -10.43
N ILE A 50 18.48 23.73 -10.90
CA ILE A 50 19.85 24.00 -11.35
C ILE A 50 20.83 23.76 -10.20
N PHE A 51 20.57 24.33 -9.02
CA PHE A 51 21.41 24.13 -7.85
C PHE A 51 21.54 22.64 -7.51
N LEU A 52 20.43 21.91 -7.37
CA LEU A 52 20.47 20.48 -7.05
C LEU A 52 21.22 19.68 -8.12
N THR A 53 20.99 19.97 -9.39
CA THR A 53 21.66 19.30 -10.51
C THR A 53 23.17 19.50 -10.46
N GLU A 54 23.62 20.75 -10.33
CA GLU A 54 25.05 21.07 -10.24
C GLU A 54 25.69 20.43 -9.01
N MET A 55 25.02 20.49 -7.86
CA MET A 55 25.57 19.98 -6.62
C MET A 55 25.65 18.45 -6.59
N ILE A 56 24.67 17.77 -7.20
CA ILE A 56 24.62 16.30 -7.23
C ILE A 56 25.54 15.73 -8.31
N LEU A 57 25.58 16.33 -9.50
CA LEU A 57 26.32 15.78 -10.64
C LEU A 57 27.80 16.18 -10.65
N SER A 58 28.14 17.41 -10.24
CA SER A 58 29.50 17.94 -10.39
C SER A 58 30.46 17.53 -9.26
N LYS A 59 29.98 16.84 -8.21
CA LYS A 59 30.75 16.45 -7.01
C LYS A 59 31.81 17.50 -6.58
N PRO A 60 31.40 18.75 -6.33
CA PRO A 60 32.34 19.84 -6.07
C PRO A 60 33.09 19.64 -4.75
N ASN A 61 34.27 20.28 -4.62
CA ASN A 61 35.01 20.33 -3.36
C ASN A 61 34.24 21.08 -2.26
N GLU A 62 34.60 20.85 -1.00
CA GLU A 62 33.89 21.38 0.17
C GLU A 62 33.77 22.92 0.20
N GLU A 63 34.83 23.61 -0.25
CA GLU A 63 34.84 25.07 -0.33
C GLU A 63 33.84 25.61 -1.38
N THR A 64 33.75 24.98 -2.55
CA THR A 64 32.77 25.33 -3.58
C THR A 64 31.35 25.03 -3.12
N ILE A 65 31.14 23.93 -2.38
CA ILE A 65 29.84 23.59 -1.77
C ILE A 65 29.37 24.73 -0.85
N ASN A 66 30.22 25.17 0.07
CA ASN A 66 29.87 26.22 1.03
C ASN A 66 29.55 27.55 0.34
N LYS A 67 30.36 27.95 -0.66
CA LYS A 67 30.12 29.16 -1.44
C LYS A 67 28.80 29.11 -2.20
N LYS A 68 28.53 28.01 -2.93
CA LYS A 68 27.27 27.84 -3.67
C LYS A 68 26.06 27.77 -2.76
N LEU A 69 26.16 27.13 -1.59
CA LEU A 69 25.08 27.06 -0.61
C LEU A 69 24.73 28.44 -0.03
N LEU A 70 25.73 29.28 0.25
CA LEU A 70 25.51 30.65 0.70
C LEU A 70 24.87 31.51 -0.39
N GLN A 71 25.32 31.37 -1.65
CA GLN A 71 24.72 32.05 -2.79
C GLN A 71 23.26 31.63 -2.98
N PHE A 72 22.98 30.32 -2.98
CA PHE A 72 21.64 29.79 -3.12
C PHE A 72 20.69 30.33 -2.04
N LYS A 73 21.12 30.36 -0.77
CA LYS A 73 20.32 30.93 0.34
C LYS A 73 19.96 32.41 0.15
N LYS A 74 20.78 33.18 -0.58
CA LYS A 74 20.50 34.60 -0.89
C LYS A 74 19.56 34.75 -2.08
N GLU A 75 19.63 33.85 -3.06
CA GLU A 75 18.89 33.95 -4.32
C GLU A 75 17.43 33.52 -4.23
N ILE A 76 17.08 32.70 -3.23
CA ILE A 76 15.72 32.20 -3.03
C ILE A 76 15.17 32.57 -1.65
N PRO A 77 13.85 32.80 -1.51
CA PRO A 77 13.23 33.22 -0.25
C PRO A 77 13.02 32.03 0.70
N LEU A 78 14.10 31.35 1.10
CA LEU A 78 14.07 30.12 1.91
C LEU A 78 13.43 30.31 3.29
N HIS A 79 13.23 31.55 3.75
CA HIS A 79 12.50 31.86 4.97
C HIS A 79 10.98 31.58 4.85
N LYS A 80 10.42 31.59 3.64
CA LYS A 80 8.98 31.32 3.38
C LYS A 80 8.70 29.82 3.36
N SER A 81 7.57 29.39 3.94
CA SER A 81 7.18 27.96 3.99
C SER A 81 7.01 27.34 2.60
N TRP A 82 6.31 28.02 1.70
CA TRP A 82 6.09 27.53 0.32
C TRP A 82 7.41 27.26 -0.43
N CYS A 83 8.46 28.06 -0.15
CA CYS A 83 9.76 27.89 -0.79
C CYS A 83 10.51 26.69 -0.21
N LYS A 84 10.43 26.48 1.11
CA LYS A 84 10.98 25.27 1.76
C LYS A 84 10.31 24.00 1.22
N GLU A 85 8.99 24.01 1.15
CA GLU A 85 8.20 22.89 0.63
C GLU A 85 8.54 22.59 -0.83
N LEU A 86 8.66 23.62 -1.67
CA LEU A 86 9.10 23.51 -3.06
C LEU A 86 10.48 22.86 -3.16
N VAL A 87 11.48 23.36 -2.43
CA VAL A 87 12.85 22.82 -2.47
C VAL A 87 12.89 21.37 -1.96
N ILE A 88 12.13 21.03 -0.92
CA ILE A 88 12.02 19.65 -0.42
C ILE A 88 11.39 18.74 -1.47
N ASN A 89 10.31 19.17 -2.12
CA ASN A 89 9.66 18.39 -3.17
C ASN A 89 10.60 18.15 -4.35
N ASP A 90 11.38 19.16 -4.76
CA ASP A 90 12.40 19.00 -5.79
C ASP A 90 13.46 17.97 -5.35
N MET A 91 13.98 18.06 -4.13
CA MET A 91 14.91 17.07 -3.56
C MET A 91 14.34 15.65 -3.59
N ILE A 92 13.05 15.48 -3.24
CA ILE A 92 12.36 14.19 -3.30
C ILE A 92 12.26 13.68 -4.74
N ARG A 93 11.87 14.54 -5.69
CA ARG A 93 11.82 14.19 -7.13
C ARG A 93 13.19 13.74 -7.64
N PHE A 94 14.25 14.50 -7.34
CA PHE A 94 15.62 14.13 -7.69
C PHE A 94 16.04 12.81 -7.07
N LYS A 95 15.68 12.56 -5.81
CA LYS A 95 16.02 11.30 -5.15
C LYS A 95 15.33 10.10 -5.78
N HIS A 96 14.07 10.24 -6.21
CA HIS A 96 13.36 9.17 -6.91
C HIS A 96 13.90 8.92 -8.33
N SER A 97 14.37 9.97 -9.03
CA SER A 97 14.95 9.82 -10.37
C SER A 97 16.38 9.28 -10.37
N LEU A 98 17.14 9.49 -9.28
CA LEU A 98 18.53 9.08 -9.15
C LEU A 98 18.65 7.79 -8.30
N LYS A 99 19.11 6.69 -8.91
CA LYS A 99 19.37 5.43 -8.18
C LYS A 99 20.80 5.42 -7.58
N GLY A 100 20.93 4.89 -6.36
CA GLY A 100 22.23 4.59 -5.71
C GLY A 100 22.93 5.80 -5.05
N LYS A 101 24.27 5.80 -5.05
CA LYS A 101 25.14 6.77 -4.35
C LYS A 101 24.95 8.23 -4.80
N ALA A 102 24.31 8.46 -5.94
CA ALA A 102 23.98 9.79 -6.43
C ALA A 102 22.97 10.53 -5.53
N SER A 103 22.25 9.82 -4.66
CA SER A 103 21.26 10.39 -3.74
C SER A 103 21.85 10.84 -2.38
N GLU A 104 23.07 10.42 -2.03
CA GLU A 104 23.70 10.74 -0.74
C GLU A 104 23.86 12.26 -0.49
N PRO A 105 24.26 13.08 -1.49
CA PRO A 105 24.36 14.53 -1.30
C PRO A 105 23.03 15.22 -0.97
N ILE A 106 21.89 14.64 -1.39
CA ILE A 106 20.57 15.22 -1.16
C ILE A 106 20.30 15.36 0.34
N LEU A 107 20.67 14.33 1.11
CA LEU A 107 20.49 14.35 2.57
C LEU A 107 21.37 15.43 3.23
N PHE A 108 22.60 15.61 2.74
CA PHE A 108 23.48 16.67 3.20
C PHE A 108 22.86 18.05 2.97
N PHE A 109 22.35 18.35 1.76
CA PHE A 109 21.73 19.64 1.47
C PHE A 109 20.44 19.87 2.25
N TYR A 110 19.63 18.83 2.41
CA TYR A 110 18.43 18.87 3.25
C TYR A 110 18.74 19.32 4.68
N GLN A 111 19.86 18.88 5.24
CA GLN A 111 20.33 19.31 6.55
C GLN A 111 21.00 20.69 6.54
N ALA A 112 21.87 20.97 5.57
CA ALA A 112 22.62 22.24 5.46
C ALA A 112 21.73 23.46 5.21
N LEU A 113 20.58 23.24 4.55
CA LEU A 113 19.52 24.23 4.36
C LEU A 113 18.54 24.30 5.55
N ASN A 114 18.75 23.50 6.60
CA ASN A 114 17.85 23.36 7.77
C ASN A 114 16.41 22.96 7.40
N LEU A 115 16.23 22.25 6.28
CA LEU A 115 14.91 21.78 5.84
C LEU A 115 14.42 20.60 6.69
N ASN A 116 15.34 19.80 7.25
CA ASN A 116 15.03 18.81 8.28
C ASN A 116 14.32 19.41 9.50
N LYS A 117 14.71 20.61 9.93
CA LYS A 117 14.04 21.33 11.04
C LYS A 117 12.64 21.78 10.65
N TYR A 118 12.43 22.15 9.38
CA TYR A 118 11.10 22.48 8.87
C TYR A 118 10.17 21.27 8.90
N SER A 119 10.60 20.12 8.37
CA SER A 119 9.79 18.89 8.42
C SER A 119 9.54 18.40 9.85
N ALA A 120 10.52 18.52 10.76
CA ALA A 120 10.32 18.24 12.18
C ALA A 120 9.23 19.14 12.81
N ARG A 121 9.16 20.41 12.40
CA ARG A 121 8.11 21.33 12.84
C ARG A 121 6.74 20.94 12.29
N LEU A 122 6.67 20.49 11.04
CA LEU A 122 5.43 19.96 10.45
C LEU A 122 4.91 18.75 11.24
N ILE A 123 5.79 17.83 11.64
CA ILE A 123 5.43 16.66 12.49
C ILE A 123 4.83 17.09 13.83
N ARG A 124 5.28 18.20 14.41
CA ARG A 124 4.79 18.71 15.69
C ARG A 124 3.52 19.54 15.58
N ASP A 125 3.12 19.95 14.36
CA ASP A 125 1.94 20.75 14.09
C ASP A 125 0.65 20.03 14.53
N PHE A 126 -0.35 20.76 15.01
CA PHE A 126 -1.62 20.16 15.45
C PHE A 126 -2.43 19.58 14.28
N ARG A 127 -2.24 20.08 13.05
CA ARG A 127 -2.95 19.63 11.85
C ARG A 127 -2.42 18.30 11.38
N SER A 128 -3.30 17.30 11.26
CA SER A 128 -2.96 15.95 10.80
C SER A 128 -2.26 15.93 9.44
N TYR A 129 -2.69 16.80 8.52
CA TYR A 129 -2.08 16.91 7.19
C TYR A 129 -0.59 17.28 7.28
N ASN A 130 -0.25 18.33 8.03
CA ASN A 130 1.14 18.75 8.23
C ASN A 130 1.97 17.65 8.87
N LYS A 131 1.42 16.90 9.83
CA LYS A 131 2.14 15.76 10.42
C LYS A 131 2.50 14.72 9.36
N CYS A 132 1.53 14.34 8.55
CA CYS A 132 1.71 13.34 7.49
C CYS A 132 2.71 13.82 6.43
N GLU A 133 2.66 15.10 6.05
CA GLU A 133 3.63 15.72 5.15
C GLU A 133 5.05 15.67 5.73
N GLY A 134 5.20 15.97 7.02
CA GLY A 134 6.47 15.86 7.73
C GLY A 134 7.02 14.42 7.78
N PHE A 135 6.16 13.42 8.04
CA PHE A 135 6.54 12.01 7.97
C PHE A 135 7.00 11.62 6.56
N TYR A 136 6.23 12.03 5.54
CA TYR A 136 6.56 11.77 4.14
C TYR A 136 7.92 12.39 3.76
N HIS A 137 8.20 13.63 4.16
CA HIS A 137 9.49 14.26 3.92
C HIS A 137 10.66 13.43 4.48
N PHE A 138 10.54 12.97 5.73
CA PHE A 138 11.59 12.13 6.33
C PHE A 138 11.73 10.80 5.62
N GLN A 139 10.62 10.12 5.33
CA GLN A 139 10.60 8.83 4.64
C GLN A 139 11.20 8.93 3.23
N ALA A 140 10.69 9.82 2.40
CA ALA A 140 11.11 9.98 1.01
C ALA A 140 12.61 10.34 0.93
N LEU A 141 13.09 11.19 1.83
CA LEU A 141 14.49 11.58 1.89
C LEU A 141 15.40 10.61 2.66
N ASP A 142 14.87 9.51 3.21
CA ASP A 142 15.60 8.52 4.02
C ASP A 142 16.37 9.18 5.19
N TYR A 143 15.71 10.13 5.86
CA TYR A 143 16.27 10.86 6.99
C TYR A 143 16.16 10.05 8.30
N LYS A 144 17.01 9.04 8.44
CA LYS A 144 17.00 8.08 9.57
C LYS A 144 17.00 8.72 10.96
N LYS A 145 17.73 9.84 11.14
CA LYS A 145 17.76 10.60 12.42
C LYS A 145 16.36 11.07 12.86
N GLY A 146 15.42 11.19 11.91
CA GLY A 146 14.03 11.54 12.14
C GLY A 146 13.23 10.49 12.91
N ASN A 147 13.68 9.24 13.02
CA ASN A 147 12.95 8.18 13.73
C ASN A 147 12.63 8.52 15.19
N SER A 148 13.56 9.19 15.88
CA SER A 148 13.35 9.68 17.25
C SER A 148 12.15 10.64 17.37
N ILE A 149 11.88 11.41 16.32
CA ILE A 149 10.79 12.40 16.25
C ILE A 149 9.47 11.72 15.87
N ILE A 150 9.52 10.65 15.06
CA ILE A 150 8.34 9.90 14.61
C ILE A 150 7.81 8.97 15.70
N LYS A 151 8.70 8.37 16.51
CA LYS A 151 8.38 7.34 17.50
C LYS A 151 7.17 7.66 18.41
N PRO A 152 6.97 8.89 18.92
CA PRO A 152 5.79 9.22 19.72
C PRO A 152 4.45 9.07 19.00
N TYR A 153 4.43 9.05 17.66
CA TYR A 153 3.22 9.01 16.84
C TYR A 153 2.81 7.59 16.41
N LEU A 154 3.60 6.56 16.74
CA LEU A 154 3.33 5.15 16.36
C LEU A 154 2.03 4.60 16.97
N LYS A 155 1.60 5.17 18.11
CA LYS A 155 0.36 4.80 18.82
C LYS A 155 -0.65 5.95 18.85
N HIS A 156 -0.54 6.91 17.92
CA HIS A 156 -1.42 8.07 17.88
C HIS A 156 -2.89 7.66 17.68
N PRO A 157 -3.89 8.32 18.32
CA PRO A 157 -5.30 7.92 18.22
C PRO A 157 -5.85 8.04 16.79
N ASN A 158 -5.49 9.10 16.06
CA ASN A 158 -5.86 9.27 14.67
C ASN A 158 -5.17 8.21 13.77
N ILE A 159 -5.98 7.38 13.10
CA ILE A 159 -5.53 6.28 12.25
C ILE A 159 -4.65 6.71 11.08
N VAL A 160 -4.90 7.89 10.49
CA VAL A 160 -4.10 8.41 9.36
C VAL A 160 -2.72 8.81 9.83
N ILE A 161 -2.63 9.53 10.95
CA ILE A 161 -1.35 9.90 11.57
C ILE A 161 -0.59 8.63 11.96
N ARG A 162 -1.26 7.70 12.65
CA ARG A 162 -0.69 6.44 13.10
C ARG A 162 -0.12 5.62 11.95
N SER A 163 -0.90 5.41 10.89
CA SER A 163 -0.48 4.61 9.73
C SER A 163 0.72 5.24 9.01
N ASN A 164 0.71 6.56 8.75
CA ASN A 164 1.83 7.23 8.09
C ASN A 164 3.09 7.27 8.98
N ALA A 165 2.92 7.48 10.30
CA ALA A 165 4.04 7.43 11.24
C ALA A 165 4.69 6.04 11.28
N ASN A 166 3.89 4.97 11.36
CA ASN A 166 4.43 3.61 11.36
C ASN A 166 5.12 3.28 10.03
N MET A 167 4.56 3.67 8.87
CA MET A 167 5.24 3.47 7.58
C MET A 167 6.59 4.20 7.51
N ALA A 168 6.62 5.47 7.90
CA ALA A 168 7.85 6.24 7.90
C ALA A 168 8.88 5.65 8.86
N PHE A 169 8.45 5.23 10.06
CA PHE A 169 9.33 4.61 11.06
C PHE A 169 9.92 3.28 10.57
N LEU A 170 9.09 2.38 10.01
CA LEU A 170 9.55 1.13 9.42
C LEU A 170 10.57 1.37 8.30
N SER A 171 10.26 2.31 7.40
CA SER A 171 11.11 2.63 6.24
C SER A 171 12.49 3.17 6.64
N LEU A 172 12.55 3.95 7.72
CA LEU A 172 13.76 4.62 8.19
C LEU A 172 14.57 3.82 9.21
N SER A 173 14.06 2.67 9.66
CA SER A 173 14.68 1.91 10.73
C SER A 173 15.84 1.05 10.24
N GLU A 174 16.94 1.08 11.00
CA GLU A 174 18.12 0.26 10.74
C GLU A 174 17.89 -1.19 11.19
N ASN A 175 17.20 -1.36 12.33
CA ASN A 175 16.74 -2.66 12.80
C ASN A 175 15.27 -2.87 12.41
N TYR A 176 15.07 -3.31 11.18
CA TYR A 176 13.76 -3.62 10.62
C TYR A 176 13.01 -4.65 11.48
N MET A 177 13.69 -5.60 12.12
CA MET A 177 13.07 -6.64 12.97
C MET A 177 12.43 -6.08 14.23
N GLU A 178 13.09 -5.16 14.91
CA GLU A 178 12.51 -4.50 16.08
C GLU A 178 11.36 -3.57 15.69
N SER A 179 11.44 -2.99 14.50
CA SER A 179 10.46 -2.01 14.03
C SER A 179 9.11 -2.64 13.74
N PHE A 180 9.12 -3.89 13.30
CA PHE A 180 7.91 -4.69 13.12
C PHE A 180 7.18 -5.00 14.44
N LYS A 181 7.85 -4.92 15.61
CA LYS A 181 7.17 -5.05 16.92
C LYS A 181 6.31 -3.83 17.27
N GLU A 182 6.58 -2.68 16.65
CA GLU A 182 5.83 -1.44 16.89
C GLU A 182 4.60 -1.32 15.98
N LEU A 183 4.32 -2.34 15.15
CA LEU A 183 3.12 -2.35 14.31
C LEU A 183 1.84 -2.17 15.15
N PRO A 184 0.84 -1.45 14.62
CA PRO A 184 -0.45 -1.33 15.28
C PRO A 184 -1.11 -2.71 15.42
N SER A 185 -1.88 -2.87 16.50
CA SER A 185 -2.65 -4.10 16.72
C SER A 185 -3.63 -4.34 15.57
N THR A 186 -4.25 -3.31 15.00
CA THR A 186 -5.11 -3.45 13.81
C THR A 186 -4.41 -2.92 12.57
N ILE A 187 -4.37 -3.75 11.54
CA ILE A 187 -3.69 -3.49 10.27
C ILE A 187 -4.76 -3.38 9.19
N SER A 188 -4.91 -2.19 8.60
CA SER A 188 -5.85 -1.99 7.49
C SER A 188 -5.28 -2.53 6.18
N HIS A 189 -6.13 -2.83 5.21
CA HIS A 189 -5.71 -3.32 3.90
C HIS A 189 -4.71 -2.38 3.20
N LEU A 190 -4.98 -1.07 3.20
CA LEU A 190 -4.04 -0.07 2.66
C LEU A 190 -2.68 -0.11 3.37
N TYR A 191 -2.68 -0.38 4.68
CA TYR A 191 -1.45 -0.46 5.45
C TYR A 191 -0.66 -1.74 5.10
N THR A 192 -1.34 -2.86 4.89
CA THR A 192 -0.75 -4.09 4.33
C THR A 192 -0.09 -3.84 2.99
N ILE A 193 -0.78 -3.19 2.03
CA ILE A 193 -0.22 -2.85 0.71
C ILE A 193 1.08 -2.05 0.88
N LYS A 194 1.05 -0.98 1.68
CA LYS A 194 2.23 -0.14 1.92
C LYS A 194 3.41 -0.90 2.53
N ILE A 195 3.14 -1.86 3.43
CA ILE A 195 4.18 -2.72 3.99
C ILE A 195 4.77 -3.62 2.90
N MET A 196 3.93 -4.25 2.08
CA MET A 196 4.41 -5.09 0.97
C MET A 196 5.25 -4.30 -0.04
N ASP A 197 4.81 -3.10 -0.43
CA ASP A 197 5.59 -2.20 -1.29
C ASP A 197 6.96 -1.88 -0.70
N LEU A 198 7.00 -1.63 0.62
CA LEU A 198 8.23 -1.33 1.32
C LEU A 198 9.18 -2.55 1.35
N LEU A 199 8.66 -3.77 1.53
CA LEU A 199 9.44 -5.01 1.46
C LEU A 199 10.07 -5.18 0.06
N HIS A 200 9.30 -4.92 -1.01
CA HIS A 200 9.80 -4.95 -2.38
C HIS A 200 10.89 -3.90 -2.63
N GLU A 201 10.71 -2.66 -2.16
CA GLU A 201 11.66 -1.56 -2.39
C GLU A 201 12.97 -1.78 -1.63
N LYS A 202 12.88 -2.12 -0.35
CA LYS A 202 14.04 -2.14 0.56
C LYS A 202 14.70 -3.51 0.69
N LYS A 203 14.05 -4.58 0.23
CA LYS A 203 14.57 -5.96 0.34
C LYS A 203 15.00 -6.31 1.76
N PHE A 204 14.18 -5.94 2.75
CA PHE A 204 14.40 -6.39 4.11
C PHE A 204 14.44 -7.92 4.13
N PRO A 205 15.15 -8.57 5.06
CA PRO A 205 14.96 -10.00 5.28
C PRO A 205 13.73 -10.24 6.17
N ILE A 206 13.28 -11.49 6.19
CA ILE A 206 12.06 -11.91 6.86
C ILE A 206 12.08 -11.60 8.38
N PRO A 207 10.95 -11.16 8.97
CA PRO A 207 10.78 -11.07 10.43
C PRO A 207 11.16 -12.33 11.20
N LYS A 208 12.08 -12.21 12.16
CA LYS A 208 12.49 -13.32 13.05
C LYS A 208 11.33 -13.90 13.86
N ASN A 209 10.31 -13.09 14.13
CA ASN A 209 9.11 -13.49 14.85
C ASN A 209 7.92 -13.73 13.93
N ILE A 210 8.14 -13.97 12.63
CA ILE A 210 7.06 -14.18 11.65
C ILE A 210 6.16 -15.36 12.04
N ASP A 211 6.73 -16.41 12.62
CA ASP A 211 6.00 -17.57 13.14
C ASP A 211 4.93 -17.16 14.16
N GLN A 212 5.28 -16.24 15.07
CA GLN A 212 4.36 -15.77 16.10
C GLN A 212 3.18 -14.98 15.52
N TRP A 213 3.29 -14.46 14.28
CA TRP A 213 2.27 -13.61 13.70
C TRP A 213 1.07 -14.40 13.22
N ILE A 214 1.31 -15.61 12.73
CA ILE A 214 0.23 -16.51 12.32
C ILE A 214 -0.42 -17.22 13.51
N GLU A 215 0.25 -17.25 14.66
CA GLU A 215 -0.23 -17.83 15.92
C GLU A 215 -1.05 -16.82 16.76
N THR A 216 -1.16 -15.56 16.35
CA THR A 216 -1.94 -14.56 17.10
C THR A 216 -3.45 -14.71 16.88
N ASN A 217 -4.24 -14.32 17.88
CA ASN A 217 -5.71 -14.16 17.76
C ASN A 217 -6.12 -12.93 16.93
N ASN A 218 -5.17 -12.28 16.25
CA ASN A 218 -5.42 -11.04 15.55
C ASN A 218 -5.38 -11.25 14.05
N ASN A 219 -6.55 -11.43 13.45
CA ASN A 219 -6.69 -11.76 12.04
C ASN A 219 -5.98 -10.76 11.11
N SER A 220 -5.87 -9.49 11.49
CA SER A 220 -5.18 -8.48 10.67
C SER A 220 -3.66 -8.69 10.66
N ILE A 221 -3.08 -9.10 11.80
CA ILE A 221 -1.66 -9.44 11.94
C ILE A 221 -1.40 -10.79 11.24
N THR A 222 -2.25 -11.79 11.47
CA THR A 222 -2.16 -13.11 10.82
C THR A 222 -2.17 -12.98 9.30
N LYS A 223 -3.09 -12.18 8.72
CA LYS A 223 -3.14 -11.92 7.27
C LYS A 223 -1.87 -11.26 6.74
N LEU A 224 -1.32 -10.27 7.45
CA LEU A 224 -0.04 -9.68 7.06
C LEU A 224 1.09 -10.71 7.15
N GLY A 225 1.11 -11.52 8.20
CA GLY A 225 2.07 -12.61 8.40
C GLY A 225 2.07 -13.58 7.23
N LEU A 226 0.90 -14.06 6.81
CA LEU A 226 0.73 -14.93 5.64
C LEU A 226 1.30 -14.30 4.37
N LYS A 227 0.96 -13.05 4.07
CA LYS A 227 1.50 -12.35 2.87
C LYS A 227 3.02 -12.22 2.89
N ILE A 228 3.59 -11.95 4.05
CA ILE A 228 5.04 -11.88 4.23
C ILE A 228 5.66 -13.26 4.04
N MET A 229 5.08 -14.32 4.62
CA MET A 229 5.54 -15.69 4.43
C MET A 229 5.53 -16.09 2.95
N VAL A 230 4.45 -15.78 2.22
CA VAL A 230 4.35 -15.97 0.76
C VAL A 230 5.45 -15.22 0.02
N PHE A 231 5.64 -13.93 0.33
CA PHE A 231 6.67 -13.10 -0.32
C PHE A 231 8.09 -13.66 -0.16
N TYR A 232 8.40 -14.28 0.97
CA TYR A 232 9.69 -14.94 1.22
C TYR A 232 9.71 -16.45 0.89
N ASN A 233 8.62 -17.02 0.36
CA ASN A 233 8.45 -18.46 0.16
C ASN A 233 8.77 -19.29 1.43
N TYR A 234 8.30 -18.82 2.58
CA TYR A 234 8.56 -19.44 3.89
C TYR A 234 7.55 -20.55 4.18
N ARG A 235 8.00 -21.81 4.12
CA ARG A 235 7.15 -23.01 4.23
C ARG A 235 7.26 -23.77 5.56
N ASN A 236 8.11 -23.32 6.48
CA ASN A 236 8.42 -24.07 7.71
C ASN A 236 7.24 -24.24 8.68
N LYS A 237 6.13 -23.52 8.43
CA LYS A 237 4.91 -23.49 9.25
C LYS A 237 3.68 -23.96 8.49
N ALA A 238 3.86 -24.91 7.58
CA ALA A 238 2.80 -25.37 6.68
C ALA A 238 1.57 -25.88 7.45
N SER A 239 1.76 -26.70 8.48
CA SER A 239 0.66 -27.22 9.30
C SER A 239 -0.13 -26.11 9.98
N GLU A 240 0.54 -25.10 10.52
CA GLU A 240 -0.11 -23.95 11.16
C GLU A 240 -0.84 -23.07 10.13
N ILE A 241 -0.29 -22.88 8.94
CA ILE A 241 -0.97 -22.17 7.84
C ILE A 241 -2.25 -22.91 7.43
N ILE A 242 -2.19 -24.24 7.31
CA ILE A 242 -3.34 -25.07 6.94
C ILE A 242 -4.43 -25.00 8.00
N ALA A 243 -4.06 -25.03 9.29
CA ALA A 243 -5.02 -24.91 10.38
C ALA A 243 -5.85 -23.61 10.32
N LEU A 244 -5.32 -22.53 9.72
CA LEU A 244 -6.04 -21.25 9.60
C LEU A 244 -7.26 -21.30 8.68
N ILE A 245 -7.39 -22.32 7.80
CA ILE A 245 -8.60 -22.45 6.96
C ILE A 245 -9.86 -22.74 7.78
N GLN A 246 -9.70 -23.20 9.02
CA GLN A 246 -10.81 -23.46 9.95
C GLN A 246 -11.25 -22.21 10.73
N ASN A 247 -10.65 -21.04 10.46
CA ASN A 247 -11.01 -19.80 11.14
C ASN A 247 -12.43 -19.33 10.76
N GLU A 248 -13.13 -18.70 11.70
CA GLU A 248 -14.48 -18.15 11.48
C GLU A 248 -14.48 -16.94 10.52
N ASP A 249 -13.39 -16.17 10.47
CA ASP A 249 -13.26 -15.01 9.57
C ASP A 249 -12.94 -15.47 8.15
N ASP A 250 -13.94 -15.40 7.26
CA ASP A 250 -13.80 -15.74 5.84
C ASP A 250 -12.69 -14.95 5.15
N SER A 251 -12.40 -13.71 5.57
CA SER A 251 -11.28 -12.95 5.00
C SER A 251 -9.92 -13.57 5.34
N LEU A 252 -9.75 -14.09 6.56
CA LEU A 252 -8.54 -14.79 6.96
C LEU A 252 -8.47 -16.17 6.32
N LYS A 253 -9.59 -16.90 6.28
CA LYS A 253 -9.70 -18.19 5.59
C LYS A 253 -9.27 -18.10 4.14
N LYS A 254 -9.79 -17.11 3.40
CA LYS A 254 -9.39 -16.84 2.01
C LYS A 254 -7.90 -16.60 1.88
N GLU A 255 -7.33 -15.76 2.76
CA GLU A 255 -5.89 -15.47 2.74
C GLU A 255 -5.03 -16.70 3.03
N ALA A 256 -5.48 -17.59 3.94
CA ALA A 256 -4.80 -18.85 4.23
C ALA A 256 -4.82 -19.79 3.02
N ILE A 257 -5.97 -19.91 2.33
CA ILE A 257 -6.11 -20.71 1.11
C ILE A 257 -5.19 -20.16 -0.01
N ILE A 258 -5.15 -18.84 -0.19
CA ILE A 258 -4.19 -18.20 -1.11
C ILE A 258 -2.75 -18.55 -0.72
N ALA A 259 -2.39 -18.45 0.56
CA ALA A 259 -1.04 -18.76 1.02
C ALA A 259 -0.67 -20.23 0.76
N ILE A 260 -1.61 -21.17 0.97
CA ILE A 260 -1.45 -22.60 0.63
C ILE A 260 -1.11 -22.78 -0.85
N ARG A 261 -1.84 -22.10 -1.75
CA ARG A 261 -1.58 -22.12 -3.19
C ARG A 261 -0.19 -21.59 -3.52
N GLU A 262 0.13 -20.37 -3.10
CA GLU A 262 1.37 -19.69 -3.47
C GLU A 262 2.63 -20.37 -2.88
N LEU A 263 2.48 -21.03 -1.72
CA LEU A 263 3.55 -21.81 -1.09
C LEU A 263 3.57 -23.28 -1.54
N PHE A 264 2.68 -23.72 -2.43
CA PHE A 264 2.58 -25.09 -2.92
C PHE A 264 2.51 -26.13 -1.79
N LEU A 265 1.65 -25.92 -0.80
CA LEU A 265 1.47 -26.83 0.34
C LEU A 265 0.53 -27.98 -0.05
N THR A 266 1.07 -29.03 -0.67
CA THR A 266 0.29 -30.16 -1.22
C THR A 266 -0.35 -31.02 -0.14
N GLU A 267 0.16 -30.98 1.09
CA GLU A 267 -0.43 -31.64 2.25
C GLU A 267 -1.83 -31.11 2.60
N ALA A 268 -2.24 -29.93 2.12
CA ALA A 268 -3.52 -29.31 2.43
C ALA A 268 -4.72 -29.86 1.62
N LYS A 269 -4.48 -30.71 0.61
CA LYS A 269 -5.52 -31.14 -0.34
C LYS A 269 -6.75 -31.74 0.34
N GLU A 270 -6.53 -32.66 1.27
CA GLU A 270 -7.62 -33.36 1.97
C GLU A 270 -8.44 -32.39 2.83
N ASP A 271 -7.76 -31.49 3.56
CA ASP A 271 -8.41 -30.47 4.39
C ASP A 271 -9.29 -29.53 3.54
N LEU A 272 -8.82 -29.14 2.36
CA LEU A 272 -9.56 -28.28 1.43
C LEU A 272 -10.82 -28.97 0.87
N ILE A 273 -10.71 -30.26 0.51
CA ILE A 273 -11.85 -31.06 0.04
C ILE A 273 -12.91 -31.17 1.14
N VAL A 274 -12.50 -31.47 2.38
CA VAL A 274 -13.41 -31.58 3.53
C VAL A 274 -14.08 -30.25 3.87
N LEU A 275 -13.40 -29.13 3.62
CA LEU A 275 -13.91 -27.78 3.88
C LEU A 275 -14.91 -27.30 2.81
N PHE A 276 -14.76 -27.75 1.56
CA PHE A 276 -15.44 -27.19 0.38
C PHE A 276 -16.95 -26.98 0.55
N ASN A 277 -17.69 -28.00 1.01
CA ASN A 277 -19.15 -27.93 1.14
C ASN A 277 -19.65 -27.19 2.40
N LYS A 278 -18.75 -26.65 3.22
CA LYS A 278 -19.06 -25.97 4.50
C LYS A 278 -18.86 -24.45 4.45
N VAL A 279 -18.39 -23.92 3.33
CA VAL A 279 -17.98 -22.51 3.19
C VAL A 279 -18.80 -21.79 2.13
N SER A 280 -18.67 -20.46 2.09
CA SER A 280 -19.33 -19.62 1.10
C SER A 280 -18.79 -19.86 -0.31
N ILE A 281 -19.59 -19.53 -1.33
CA ILE A 281 -19.24 -19.67 -2.76
C ILE A 281 -17.90 -19.00 -3.08
N GLU A 282 -17.64 -17.83 -2.50
CA GLU A 282 -16.37 -17.11 -2.70
C GLU A 282 -15.16 -17.95 -2.26
N ILE A 283 -15.27 -18.63 -1.12
CA ILE A 283 -14.21 -19.50 -0.61
C ILE A 283 -14.12 -20.79 -1.42
N GLN A 284 -15.25 -21.36 -1.86
CA GLN A 284 -15.27 -22.53 -2.74
C GLN A 284 -14.50 -22.27 -4.04
N LEU A 285 -14.70 -21.10 -4.66
CA LEU A 285 -13.95 -20.70 -5.86
C LEU A 285 -12.44 -20.65 -5.59
N GLU A 286 -12.04 -20.07 -4.46
CA GLU A 286 -10.62 -19.99 -4.06
C GLU A 286 -10.02 -21.37 -3.76
N ILE A 287 -10.80 -22.29 -3.18
CA ILE A 287 -10.41 -23.70 -2.98
C ILE A 287 -10.15 -24.37 -4.32
N LEU A 288 -11.03 -24.22 -5.30
CA LEU A 288 -10.85 -24.83 -6.64
C LEU A 288 -9.61 -24.28 -7.35
N ASP A 289 -9.36 -22.97 -7.26
CA ASP A 289 -8.11 -22.37 -7.76
C ASP A 289 -6.87 -22.93 -7.07
N THR A 290 -6.96 -23.20 -5.78
CA THR A 290 -5.86 -23.76 -5.01
C THR A 290 -5.60 -25.20 -5.40
N LEU A 291 -6.64 -26.03 -5.44
CA LEU A 291 -6.56 -27.42 -5.88
C LEU A 291 -6.08 -27.56 -7.32
N LYS A 292 -6.35 -26.60 -8.21
CA LYS A 292 -5.79 -26.58 -9.56
C LYS A 292 -4.26 -26.53 -9.56
N VAL A 293 -3.65 -25.88 -8.57
CA VAL A 293 -2.19 -25.70 -8.47
C VAL A 293 -1.53 -26.80 -7.63
N ILE A 294 -2.13 -27.19 -6.50
CA ILE A 294 -1.52 -28.14 -5.56
C ILE A 294 -2.07 -29.56 -5.67
N GLY A 295 -3.19 -29.73 -6.39
CA GLY A 295 -3.89 -30.99 -6.55
C GLY A 295 -3.14 -31.98 -7.44
N ASP A 296 -3.48 -33.25 -7.26
CA ASP A 296 -3.04 -34.35 -8.09
C ASP A 296 -4.20 -35.33 -8.30
N GLU A 297 -3.89 -36.54 -8.76
CA GLU A 297 -4.89 -37.57 -9.08
C GLU A 297 -5.85 -37.87 -7.91
N ALA A 298 -5.45 -37.63 -6.65
CA ALA A 298 -6.32 -37.83 -5.49
C ALA A 298 -7.54 -36.89 -5.47
N VAL A 299 -7.48 -35.76 -6.17
CA VAL A 299 -8.55 -34.75 -6.21
C VAL A 299 -9.55 -35.02 -7.35
N VAL A 300 -9.20 -35.88 -8.31
CA VAL A 300 -9.99 -36.11 -9.53
C VAL A 300 -11.41 -36.57 -9.23
N SER A 301 -11.57 -37.60 -8.37
CA SER A 301 -12.91 -38.12 -8.04
C SER A 301 -13.81 -37.09 -7.36
N PHE A 302 -13.23 -36.19 -6.56
CA PHE A 302 -13.95 -35.06 -5.98
C PHE A 302 -14.43 -34.11 -7.08
N LEU A 303 -13.57 -33.71 -8.01
CA LEU A 303 -13.92 -32.80 -9.11
C LEU A 303 -14.98 -33.40 -10.05
N GLU A 304 -14.88 -34.68 -10.38
CA GLU A 304 -15.90 -35.37 -11.20
C GLU A 304 -17.29 -35.30 -10.56
N ASN A 305 -17.35 -35.56 -9.24
CA ASN A 305 -18.59 -35.49 -8.49
C ASN A 305 -19.12 -34.05 -8.45
N GLU A 306 -18.27 -33.08 -8.11
CA GLU A 306 -18.67 -31.66 -8.04
C GLU A 306 -19.20 -31.15 -9.39
N ILE A 307 -18.55 -31.47 -10.52
CA ILE A 307 -19.02 -31.06 -11.87
C ILE A 307 -20.42 -31.60 -12.17
N GLN A 308 -20.75 -32.80 -11.69
CA GLN A 308 -22.05 -33.44 -11.93
C GLN A 308 -23.16 -32.85 -11.06
N ILE A 309 -22.89 -32.56 -9.79
CA ILE A 309 -23.91 -32.09 -8.84
C ILE A 309 -24.07 -30.56 -8.82
N GLN A 310 -23.07 -29.82 -9.31
CA GLN A 310 -23.04 -28.37 -9.14
C GLN A 310 -24.08 -27.65 -10.01
N SER A 311 -24.88 -26.81 -9.36
CA SER A 311 -25.91 -25.98 -10.00
C SER A 311 -25.40 -24.58 -10.37
N ASP A 312 -24.44 -24.06 -9.59
CA ASP A 312 -23.80 -22.78 -9.86
C ASP A 312 -22.82 -22.90 -11.04
N LYS A 313 -23.03 -22.07 -12.07
CA LYS A 313 -22.25 -22.17 -13.31
C LYS A 313 -20.80 -21.73 -13.14
N ASP A 314 -20.52 -20.78 -12.23
CA ASP A 314 -19.17 -20.29 -12.01
C ASP A 314 -18.34 -21.34 -11.28
N LEU A 315 -18.91 -21.97 -10.24
CA LEU A 315 -18.28 -23.09 -9.56
C LEU A 315 -18.07 -24.30 -10.49
N LYS A 316 -19.07 -24.63 -11.32
CA LYS A 316 -18.95 -25.74 -12.28
C LYS A 316 -17.86 -25.45 -13.31
N LEU A 317 -17.82 -24.25 -13.87
CA LEU A 317 -16.78 -23.83 -14.82
C LEU A 317 -15.39 -23.90 -14.17
N LYS A 318 -15.28 -23.48 -12.91
CA LYS A 318 -14.01 -23.51 -12.16
C LYS A 318 -13.55 -24.94 -11.86
N ALA A 319 -14.47 -25.84 -11.52
CA ALA A 319 -14.17 -27.26 -11.31
C ALA A 319 -13.74 -27.93 -12.62
N VAL A 320 -14.38 -27.59 -13.75
CA VAL A 320 -13.96 -28.02 -15.09
C VAL A 320 -12.55 -27.53 -15.42
N ASP A 321 -12.23 -26.26 -15.14
CA ASP A 321 -10.88 -25.70 -15.34
C ASP A 321 -9.83 -26.42 -14.48
N CYS A 322 -10.15 -26.67 -13.21
CA CYS A 322 -9.30 -27.42 -12.30
C CYS A 322 -9.04 -28.85 -12.80
N LEU A 323 -10.10 -29.58 -13.21
CA LEU A 323 -9.94 -30.94 -13.73
C LEU A 323 -9.19 -30.97 -15.07
N ASN A 324 -9.34 -29.96 -15.92
CA ASN A 324 -8.58 -29.85 -17.17
C ASN A 324 -7.07 -29.72 -16.94
N GLU A 325 -6.67 -29.05 -15.86
CA GLU A 325 -5.25 -28.91 -15.50
C GLU A 325 -4.69 -30.23 -14.96
N ILE A 326 -5.44 -30.91 -14.09
CA ILE A 326 -4.98 -32.14 -13.42
C ILE A 326 -5.06 -33.36 -14.36
N ASN A 327 -6.21 -33.61 -14.98
CA ASN A 327 -6.45 -34.80 -15.80
C ASN A 327 -7.42 -34.54 -16.97
N LYS A 328 -6.84 -34.21 -18.14
CA LYS A 328 -7.57 -33.90 -19.38
C LYS A 328 -8.41 -35.07 -19.89
N THR A 329 -7.90 -36.30 -19.76
CA THR A 329 -8.57 -37.50 -20.27
C THR A 329 -9.84 -37.77 -19.49
N VAL A 330 -9.79 -37.67 -18.16
CA VAL A 330 -10.99 -37.81 -17.32
C VAL A 330 -12.00 -36.73 -17.66
N LEU A 331 -11.57 -35.47 -17.82
CA LEU A 331 -12.48 -34.40 -18.22
C LEU A 331 -13.20 -34.69 -19.54
N ASP A 332 -12.51 -35.23 -20.55
CA ASP A 332 -13.14 -35.59 -21.82
C ASP A 332 -14.27 -36.62 -21.64
N THR A 333 -14.09 -37.58 -20.71
CA THR A 333 -15.13 -38.57 -20.38
C THR A 333 -16.33 -37.96 -19.64
N VAL A 334 -16.10 -36.97 -18.77
CA VAL A 334 -17.18 -36.25 -18.06
C VAL A 334 -17.92 -35.32 -19.03
N ALA A 335 -17.18 -34.58 -19.86
CA ALA A 335 -17.72 -33.68 -20.87
C ALA A 335 -18.59 -34.40 -21.91
N ALA A 336 -18.25 -35.64 -22.27
CA ALA A 336 -19.06 -36.44 -23.19
C ALA A 336 -20.47 -36.77 -22.64
N LYS A 337 -20.66 -36.72 -21.32
CA LYS A 337 -21.94 -37.05 -20.65
C LYS A 337 -22.86 -35.84 -20.46
N ASP A 338 -22.32 -34.62 -20.51
CA ASP A 338 -23.07 -33.39 -20.23
C ASP A 338 -22.73 -32.27 -21.22
N TYR A 339 -23.74 -31.80 -21.95
CA TYR A 339 -23.59 -30.79 -23.00
C TYR A 339 -23.06 -29.45 -22.47
N ASP A 340 -23.46 -29.06 -21.26
CA ASP A 340 -22.98 -27.82 -20.63
C ASP A 340 -21.50 -27.94 -20.25
N THR A 341 -21.08 -29.07 -19.67
CA THR A 341 -19.67 -29.38 -19.38
C THR A 341 -18.81 -29.41 -20.64
N MET A 342 -19.33 -29.95 -21.75
CA MET A 342 -18.63 -29.91 -23.05
C MET A 342 -18.36 -28.49 -23.52
N LYS A 343 -19.35 -27.58 -23.41
CA LYS A 343 -19.16 -26.16 -23.75
C LYS A 343 -18.13 -25.49 -22.84
N MET A 344 -18.21 -25.74 -21.53
CA MET A 344 -17.26 -25.21 -20.56
C MET A 344 -15.84 -25.69 -20.84
N THR A 345 -15.67 -26.98 -21.16
CA THR A 345 -14.38 -27.58 -21.52
C THR A 345 -13.76 -26.90 -22.73
N LYS A 346 -14.58 -26.67 -23.78
CA LYS A 346 -14.15 -25.92 -24.96
C LYS A 346 -13.71 -24.49 -24.60
N HIS A 347 -14.52 -23.78 -23.81
CA HIS A 347 -14.21 -22.43 -23.37
C HIS A 347 -12.89 -22.35 -22.59
N VAL A 348 -12.71 -23.23 -21.60
CA VAL A 348 -11.48 -23.30 -20.77
C VAL A 348 -10.25 -23.52 -21.65
N ARG A 349 -10.33 -24.38 -22.66
CA ARG A 349 -9.21 -24.70 -23.56
C ARG A 349 -8.93 -23.60 -24.59
N GLU A 350 -9.96 -22.88 -25.03
CA GLU A 350 -9.84 -21.77 -25.99
C GLU A 350 -9.19 -20.52 -25.38
N ILE A 351 -9.32 -20.29 -24.07
CA ILE A 351 -8.66 -19.14 -23.40
C ILE A 351 -7.13 -19.20 -23.50
N TYR A 352 -6.56 -20.39 -23.71
CA TYR A 352 -5.10 -20.62 -23.78
C TYR A 352 -4.58 -20.84 -25.22
N LEU A 353 -5.41 -20.60 -26.24
CA LEU A 353 -5.05 -20.59 -27.67
C LEU A 353 -5.10 -19.15 -28.21
#